data_AF-A0A7V9EZW5-F1
#
_entry.id   AF-A0A7V9EZW5-F1
#
_cell.length_a   1.000
_cell.length_b   1.000
_cell.length_c   1.000
_cell.angle_alpha   90.00
_cell.angle_beta   90.00
_cell.angle_gamma   90.00
#
_symmetry.space_group_name_H-M   'P 1'
#
loop_
_entity.id
_entity.type
_entity.pdbx_description
1 polymer ?
#
loop_
_entity_poly.entity_id
_entity_poly.type
_entity_poly.pdbx_seq_one_letter_code
_entity_poly.pdbx_strand_id
1 'polypeptide(L)' 'ASQFHPEFKSRPTRPAPLFREFVAAAADRARSRAGVELRAAR' A
#
# COMPACT_ATOMS: atom_id res chain seq x y z
N ALA A 1 -22.45 1.08 -11.35
CA ALA A 1 -21.17 1.25 -10.64
C ALA A 1 -20.33 2.26 -11.44
N SER A 2 -20.38 3.55 -11.07
CA SER A 2 -19.37 4.31 -10.29
C SER A 2 -18.11 4.67 -11.11
N GLN A 3 -17.56 5.86 -10.88
CA GLN A 3 -16.88 6.69 -11.88
C GLN A 3 -15.67 6.09 -12.61
N PHE A 4 -14.93 5.10 -12.11
CA PHE A 4 -14.05 4.23 -12.92
C PHE A 4 -13.80 2.91 -12.16
N HIS A 5 -13.66 1.79 -12.88
CA HIS A 5 -13.33 0.45 -12.32
C HIS A 5 -11.84 0.13 -12.55
N PRO A 6 -10.93 0.52 -11.63
CA PRO A 6 -9.50 0.23 -11.76
C PRO A 6 -9.18 -1.27 -11.80
N GLU A 7 -10.07 -2.11 -11.25
CA GLU A 7 -9.99 -3.57 -11.23
C GLU A 7 -9.86 -4.14 -12.65
N PHE A 8 -10.64 -3.62 -13.60
CA PHE A 8 -10.67 -4.16 -14.96
C PHE A 8 -9.40 -3.87 -15.77
N LYS A 9 -8.62 -2.85 -15.37
CA LYS A 9 -7.35 -2.49 -16.00
C LYS A 9 -6.12 -3.06 -15.28
N SER A 10 -6.29 -3.59 -14.07
CA SER A 10 -5.22 -4.24 -13.32
C SER A 10 -4.82 -5.57 -13.96
N ARG A 11 -3.52 -5.90 -13.94
CA ARG A 11 -2.97 -7.18 -14.44
C ARG A 11 -1.95 -7.71 -13.43
N PRO A 12 -1.68 -9.03 -13.38
CA PRO A 12 -0.75 -9.61 -12.41
C PRO A 12 0.63 -8.94 -12.36
N THR A 13 1.20 -8.62 -13.52
CA THR A 13 2.52 -7.96 -13.64
C THR A 13 2.44 -6.44 -13.76
N ARG A 14 1.22 -5.87 -13.79
CA ARG A 14 0.97 -4.44 -13.92
C ARG A 14 -0.27 -4.05 -13.12
N PRO A 15 -0.17 -4.01 -11.79
CA PRO A 15 -1.27 -3.58 -10.95
C PRO A 15 -1.64 -2.13 -11.24
N ALA A 16 -2.94 -1.82 -11.16
CA ALA A 16 -3.40 -0.43 -11.31
C ALA A 16 -2.71 0.47 -10.26
N PRO A 17 -2.35 1.73 -10.61
CA PRO A 17 -1.61 2.62 -9.72
C PRO A 17 -2.27 2.76 -8.34
N LEU A 18 -3.60 2.90 -8.28
CA LEU A 18 -4.34 3.00 -7.03
C LEU A 18 -4.01 1.86 -6.05
N PHE A 19 -4.01 0.61 -6.52
CA PHE A 19 -3.74 -0.54 -5.67
C PHE A 19 -2.27 -0.64 -5.27
N ARG A 20 -1.36 -0.38 -6.22
CA ARG A 20 0.08 -0.41 -5.96
C ARG A 20 0.47 0.61 -4.89
N GLU A 21 0.05 1.86 -5.05
CA GLU A 21 0.41 2.94 -4.13
C GLU A 21 -0.24 2.76 -2.76
N PHE A 22 -1.47 2.25 -2.69
CA PHE A 22 -2.12 1.94 -1.42
C PHE A 22 -1.30 0.93 -0.59
N VAL A 23 -0.88 -0.18 -1.20
CA VAL A 23 -0.07 -1.21 -0.52
C VAL A 23 1.31 -0.65 -0.14
N ALA A 24 1.93 0.15 -1.01
CA ALA A 24 3.21 0.79 -0.72
C ALA A 24 3.12 1.68 0.53
N ALA A 25 2.12 2.56 0.59
CA ALA A 25 1.89 3.44 1.75
C ALA A 25 1.61 2.66 3.04
N ALA A 26 0.84 1.56 2.95
CA ALA A 26 0.61 0.67 4.08
C ALA A 26 1.91 0.02 4.60
N ALA A 27 2.79 -0.42 3.69
CA ALA A 27 4.08 -0.98 4.03
C ALA A 27 5.02 0.07 4.67
N ASP A 28 5.05 1.29 4.15
CA ASP A 28 5.81 2.41 4.75
C ASP A 28 5.33 2.71 6.17
N ARG A 29 4.01 2.71 6.38
CA ARG A 29 3.42 2.91 7.70
C ARG A 29 3.80 1.78 8.66
N ALA A 30 3.76 0.52 8.22
CA ALA A 30 4.14 -0.62 9.04
C ALA A 30 5.62 -0.54 9.47
N ARG A 31 6.53 -0.22 8.55
CA ARG A 31 7.96 -0.01 8.86
C ARG A 31 8.17 1.11 9.86
N SER A 32 7.50 2.24 9.66
CA SER A 32 7.59 3.40 10.55
C SER A 32 7.16 3.04 11.97
N ARG A 33 6.08 2.27 12.13
CA ARG A 33 5.64 1.77 13.43
C ARG A 33 6.64 0.82 14.07
N ALA A 34 7.15 -0.16 13.33
CA ALA A 34 8.14 -1.09 13.86
C ALA A 34 9.42 -0.37 14.36
N GLY A 35 9.84 0.68 13.64
CA GLY A 35 10.96 1.53 14.08
C GLY A 35 10.66 2.33 15.36
N VAL A 36 9.42 2.76 15.56
CA VAL A 36 8.98 3.41 16.82
C VAL A 36 8.98 2.40 17.97
N GLU A 37 8.42 1.20 17.79
CA GLU A 37 8.39 0.16 18.82
C GLU A 37 9.81 -0.24 19.26
N LEU A 38 10.73 -0.44 18.31
CA LEU A 38 12.14 -0.74 18.61
C LEU A 38 12.82 0.37 19.42
N ARG A 39 12.47 1.64 19.17
CA ARG A 39 13.02 2.77 19.93
C ARG A 39 12.42 2.87 21.32
N ALA A 40 11.13 2.56 21.49
CA ALA A 40 10.47 2.55 22.79
C ALA A 40 10.93 1.39 23.69
N ALA A 41 11.39 0.28 23.09
CA ALA A 41 11.93 -0.89 23.79
C ALA A 41 13.41 -0.76 24.21
N ARG A 42 14.06 0.36 23.89
CA ARG A 42 15.45 0.69 24.28
C ARG A 42 15.45 1.68 25.43
#